data_AF-A0A382XJ45-F1
#
_entry.id   AF-A0A382XJ45-F1
#
_cell.length_a   1.000
_cell.length_b   1.000
_cell.length_c   1.000
_cell.angle_alpha   90.00
_cell.angle_beta   90.00
_cell.angle_gamma   90.00
#
_symmetry.space_group_name_H-M   'P 1'
#
loop_
_entity.id
_entity.type
_entity.pdbx_description
1 polymer ?
#
loop_
_entity_poly.entity_id
_entity_poly.type
_entity_poly.pdbx_seq_one_letter_code
_entity_poly.pdbx_strand_id
1 'polypeptide(L)'
;KTLIEYKNNLDLMVEIIGDFPINQLSHKHGRLLSATLEKLPPRRKTDGRYINKSVKQILKMNIDNPMDSRTVNKLIQRSSSWLNWVIRNGYYTERNIFHGKSIPSNKGKNTITRQPFSSKQLKLIFNKKVYLQRTLSSTSPCKFVFYWIGILGLHQGTRLQELCQLHLKDIYPLNKIWVIDINDNSTDKKLKTPNSTRIIPLHQTLIDLGFLDYLNILEQNGKERVFHELTLGRDGYTKNPSRFFNDYLRELDLKTDSAKYDFHCLRHNC
;
A
#
# COMPACT_ATOMS: atom_id res chain seq x y z
N LYS A 1 -4.10 11.67 -2.19
CA LYS A 1 -2.90 10.84 -2.51
C LYS A 1 -2.35 11.14 -3.90
N THR A 2 -3.16 11.00 -4.96
CA THR A 2 -2.73 11.21 -6.36
C THR A 2 -2.18 12.62 -6.63
N LEU A 3 -2.85 13.68 -6.17
CA LEU A 3 -2.40 15.06 -6.42
C LEU A 3 -1.00 15.36 -5.84
N ILE A 4 -0.76 15.02 -4.57
CA ILE A 4 0.55 15.19 -3.91
C ILE A 4 1.63 14.39 -4.64
N GLU A 5 1.30 13.17 -5.08
CA GLU A 5 2.24 12.34 -5.84
C GLU A 5 2.60 12.93 -7.21
N TYR A 6 1.64 13.57 -7.90
CA TYR A 6 1.91 14.28 -9.15
C TYR A 6 2.71 15.56 -8.91
N LYS A 7 2.35 16.36 -7.91
CA LYS A 7 3.11 17.58 -7.55
C LYS A 7 4.58 17.24 -7.27
N ASN A 8 4.84 16.30 -6.37
CA ASN A 8 6.21 15.87 -6.05
C ASN A 8 6.97 15.32 -7.27
N ASN A 9 6.27 14.66 -8.21
CA ASN A 9 6.86 14.15 -9.44
C ASN A 9 7.24 15.28 -10.41
N LEU A 10 6.38 16.29 -10.55
CA LEU A 10 6.62 17.45 -11.40
C LEU A 10 7.70 18.35 -10.81
N ASP A 11 7.71 18.55 -9.48
CA ASP A 11 8.79 19.28 -8.79
C ASP A 11 10.15 18.61 -9.03
N LEU A 12 10.20 17.27 -8.94
CA LEU A 12 11.41 16.50 -9.26
C LEU A 12 11.78 16.61 -10.75
N MET A 13 10.80 16.62 -11.65
CA MET A 13 11.04 16.80 -13.08
C MET A 13 11.70 18.16 -13.34
N VAL A 14 11.14 19.25 -12.79
CA VAL A 14 11.70 20.60 -12.89
C VAL A 14 13.09 20.67 -12.25
N GLU A 15 13.31 20.05 -11.08
CA GLU A 15 14.64 19.96 -10.45
C GLU A 15 15.69 19.30 -11.36
N ILE A 16 15.28 18.33 -12.19
CA ILE A 16 16.18 17.59 -13.09
C ILE A 16 16.40 18.33 -14.42
N ILE A 17 15.32 18.71 -15.10
CA ILE A 17 15.40 19.23 -16.47
C ILE A 17 15.58 20.75 -16.52
N GLY A 18 15.18 21.46 -15.45
CA GLY A 18 15.16 22.92 -15.37
C GLY A 18 13.75 23.50 -15.43
N ASP A 19 13.64 24.76 -15.01
CA ASP A 19 12.43 25.58 -15.16
C ASP A 19 12.61 26.49 -16.37
N PHE A 20 11.79 26.29 -17.40
CA PHE A 20 11.86 27.00 -18.67
C PHE A 20 10.51 26.97 -19.39
N PRO A 21 10.28 27.90 -20.36
CA PRO A 21 9.06 27.92 -21.15
C PRO A 21 8.77 26.59 -21.87
N ILE A 22 7.52 26.13 -21.82
CA ILE A 22 7.11 24.81 -22.33
C ILE A 22 7.47 24.57 -23.80
N ASN A 23 7.55 25.61 -24.62
CA ASN A 23 7.94 25.54 -26.03
C ASN A 23 9.43 25.18 -26.25
N GLN A 24 10.27 25.26 -25.22
CA GLN A 24 11.67 24.81 -25.26
C GLN A 24 11.82 23.33 -24.90
N LEU A 25 10.73 22.67 -24.48
CA LEU A 25 10.73 21.26 -24.10
C LEU A 25 11.02 20.39 -25.32
N SER A 26 11.90 19.40 -25.16
CA SER A 26 12.43 18.59 -26.27
C SER A 26 12.86 17.20 -25.81
N HIS A 27 13.13 16.30 -26.76
CA HIS A 27 13.59 14.95 -26.46
C HIS A 27 14.88 14.88 -25.62
N LYS A 28 15.73 15.92 -25.64
CA LYS A 28 16.93 15.99 -24.79
C LYS A 28 16.53 16.00 -23.30
N HIS A 29 15.49 16.75 -22.94
CA HIS A 29 14.97 16.81 -21.57
C HIS A 29 14.35 15.47 -21.14
N GLY A 30 13.62 14.80 -22.04
CA GLY A 30 13.06 13.47 -21.75
C GLY A 30 14.14 12.41 -21.48
N ARG A 31 15.24 12.43 -22.26
CA ARG A 31 16.40 11.56 -22.02
C ARG A 31 17.11 11.89 -20.70
N LEU A 32 17.29 13.18 -20.41
CA LEU A 32 17.89 13.65 -19.16
C LEU A 32 17.09 13.16 -17.95
N LEU A 33 15.76 13.31 -17.98
CA LEU A 33 14.90 12.82 -16.91
C LEU A 33 15.09 11.32 -16.64
N SER A 34 14.97 10.49 -17.68
CA SER A 34 15.11 9.02 -17.53
C SER A 34 16.49 8.65 -16.95
N ALA A 35 17.56 9.14 -17.59
CA ALA A 35 18.92 8.80 -17.22
C ALA A 35 19.28 9.27 -15.80
N THR A 36 18.72 10.39 -15.35
CA THR A 36 18.89 10.86 -13.98
C THR A 36 18.10 10.02 -12.99
N LEU A 37 16.84 9.69 -13.27
CA LEU A 37 16.01 8.87 -12.37
C LEU A 37 16.61 7.49 -12.12
N GLU A 38 17.22 6.88 -13.13
CA GLU A 38 17.94 5.60 -13.04
C GLU A 38 19.09 5.63 -12.05
N LYS A 39 19.71 6.79 -11.84
CA LYS A 39 20.88 6.96 -10.96
C LYS A 39 20.50 7.42 -9.56
N LEU A 40 19.28 7.90 -9.33
CA LEU A 40 18.88 8.43 -8.03
C LEU A 40 18.60 7.31 -7.02
N PRO A 41 18.93 7.52 -5.73
CA PRO A 41 18.61 6.56 -4.69
C PRO A 41 17.10 6.60 -4.35
N PRO A 42 16.53 5.50 -3.85
CA PRO A 42 15.19 5.52 -3.29
C PRO A 42 15.15 6.41 -2.04
N ARG A 43 13.96 6.88 -1.66
CA ARG A 43 13.71 7.60 -0.39
C ARG A 43 14.60 8.85 -0.16
N ARG A 44 15.11 9.50 -1.21
CA ARG A 44 15.99 10.68 -1.09
C ARG A 44 15.49 11.81 -0.19
N LYS A 45 14.17 11.97 -0.06
CA LYS A 45 13.52 13.04 0.74
C LYS A 45 13.36 12.68 2.23
N THR A 46 13.73 11.46 2.63
CA THR A 46 13.58 10.98 4.02
C THR A 46 14.84 10.33 4.55
N ASP A 47 15.74 9.89 3.67
CA ASP A 47 17.03 9.33 4.06
C ASP A 47 18.01 10.44 4.43
N GLY A 48 18.56 10.39 5.65
CA GLY A 48 19.47 11.41 6.18
C GLY A 48 20.71 11.65 5.31
N ARG A 49 21.13 10.66 4.52
CA ARG A 49 22.25 10.80 3.57
C ARG A 49 21.95 11.80 2.44
N TYR A 50 20.67 11.98 2.09
CA TYR A 50 20.24 12.69 0.88
C TYR A 50 19.25 13.84 1.13
N ILE A 51 18.56 13.89 2.28
CA ILE A 51 17.40 14.76 2.53
C ILE A 51 17.63 16.25 2.26
N ASN A 52 18.85 16.74 2.50
CA ASN A 52 19.24 18.13 2.30
C ASN A 52 20.14 18.36 1.07
N LYS A 53 20.16 17.39 0.13
CA LYS A 53 20.98 17.46 -1.08
C LYS A 53 20.11 17.61 -2.33
N SER A 54 20.54 18.47 -3.24
CA SER A 54 19.96 18.57 -4.58
C SER A 54 20.25 17.31 -5.40
N VAL A 55 19.46 17.08 -6.45
CA VAL A 55 19.76 16.03 -7.45
C VAL A 55 21.20 16.11 -7.94
N LYS A 56 21.70 17.32 -8.27
CA LYS A 56 23.07 17.52 -8.75
C LYS A 56 24.12 17.08 -7.71
N GLN A 57 23.88 17.36 -6.44
CA GLN A 57 24.78 16.92 -5.35
C GLN A 57 24.72 15.41 -5.17
N ILE A 58 23.52 14.82 -5.22
CA ILE A 58 23.32 13.36 -5.08
C ILE A 58 24.03 12.61 -6.20
N LEU A 59 23.93 13.06 -7.45
CA LEU A 59 24.57 12.42 -8.60
C LEU A 59 26.11 12.42 -8.55
N LYS A 60 26.71 13.25 -7.71
CA LYS A 60 28.17 13.26 -7.45
C LYS A 60 28.58 12.28 -6.33
N MET A 61 27.61 11.72 -5.61
CA MET A 61 27.87 10.74 -4.55
C MET A 61 27.97 9.34 -5.16
N ASN A 62 28.67 8.44 -4.47
CA ASN A 62 28.58 7.01 -4.81
C ASN A 62 27.21 6.47 -4.35
N ILE A 63 26.44 5.92 -5.29
CA ILE A 63 25.08 5.41 -5.04
C ILE A 63 25.06 3.92 -5.32
N ASP A 64 25.23 3.13 -4.27
CA ASP A 64 25.29 1.66 -4.40
C ASP A 64 23.93 1.03 -4.71
N ASN A 65 22.84 1.71 -4.35
CA ASN A 65 21.47 1.20 -4.44
C ASN A 65 20.54 2.23 -5.11
N PRO A 66 20.50 2.29 -6.46
CA PRO A 66 19.59 3.15 -7.19
C PRO A 66 18.13 2.69 -7.07
N MET A 67 17.23 3.56 -7.50
CA MET A 67 15.80 3.33 -7.50
C MET A 67 15.42 2.13 -8.39
N ASP A 68 14.50 1.28 -7.91
CA ASP A 68 13.97 0.15 -8.70
C ASP A 68 13.31 0.64 -10.00
N SER A 69 13.58 -0.06 -11.11
CA SER A 69 13.06 0.25 -12.45
C SER A 69 11.54 0.48 -12.52
N ARG A 70 10.75 -0.23 -11.70
CA ARG A 70 9.30 -0.02 -11.61
C ARG A 70 8.97 1.37 -11.09
N THR A 71 9.74 1.87 -10.14
CA THR A 71 9.54 3.21 -9.56
C THR A 71 9.98 4.27 -10.55
N VAL A 72 11.12 4.09 -11.22
CA VAL A 72 11.58 4.98 -12.31
C VAL A 72 10.50 5.09 -13.40
N ASN A 73 10.02 3.96 -13.91
CA ASN A 73 8.97 3.92 -14.93
C ASN A 73 7.66 4.56 -14.45
N LYS A 74 7.32 4.43 -13.16
CA LYS A 74 6.14 5.10 -12.59
C LYS A 74 6.29 6.63 -12.59
N LEU A 75 7.49 7.15 -12.34
CA LEU A 75 7.76 8.60 -12.37
C LEU A 75 7.70 9.12 -13.83
N ILE A 76 8.35 8.41 -14.76
CA ILE A 76 8.31 8.73 -16.19
C ILE A 76 6.87 8.72 -16.71
N GLN A 77 6.08 7.70 -16.34
CA GLN A 77 4.67 7.60 -16.75
C GLN A 77 3.84 8.76 -16.23
N ARG A 78 4.08 9.24 -15.00
CA ARG A 78 3.37 10.42 -14.46
C ARG A 78 3.73 11.69 -15.22
N SER A 79 5.01 11.89 -15.54
CA SER A 79 5.44 13.02 -16.38
C SER A 79 4.84 12.94 -17.78
N SER A 80 4.77 11.74 -18.37
CA SER A 80 4.09 11.51 -19.65
C SER A 80 2.59 11.84 -19.56
N SER A 81 1.89 11.36 -18.53
CA SER A 81 0.46 11.66 -18.33
C SER A 81 0.18 13.16 -18.16
N TRP A 82 1.05 13.87 -17.43
CA TRP A 82 0.97 15.33 -17.33
C TRP A 82 1.17 15.99 -18.69
N LEU A 83 2.21 15.63 -19.45
CA LEU A 83 2.45 16.24 -20.76
C LEU A 83 1.34 15.94 -21.77
N ASN A 84 0.73 14.74 -21.71
CA ASN A 84 -0.47 14.44 -22.50
C ASN A 84 -1.64 15.37 -22.13
N TRP A 85 -1.81 15.71 -20.85
CA TRP A 85 -2.80 16.70 -20.45
C TRP A 85 -2.46 18.09 -21.01
N VAL A 86 -1.20 18.53 -20.92
CA VAL A 86 -0.74 19.82 -21.48
C VAL A 86 -1.02 19.91 -22.99
N ILE A 87 -0.69 18.85 -23.75
CA ILE A 87 -0.94 18.76 -25.20
C ILE A 87 -2.44 18.84 -25.51
N ARG A 88 -3.28 18.09 -24.79
CA ARG A 88 -4.74 18.12 -25.00
C ARG A 88 -5.37 19.49 -24.76
N ASN A 89 -4.75 20.32 -23.93
CA ASN A 89 -5.20 21.70 -23.67
C ASN A 89 -4.56 22.73 -24.62
N GLY A 90 -3.75 22.30 -25.59
CA GLY A 90 -3.15 23.18 -26.60
C GLY A 90 -1.93 23.98 -26.13
N TYR A 91 -1.41 23.74 -24.93
CA TYR A 91 -0.24 24.46 -24.40
C TYR A 91 1.10 23.97 -24.96
N TYR A 92 1.12 22.80 -25.59
CA TYR A 92 2.30 22.22 -26.23
C TYR A 92 1.86 21.49 -27.51
N THR A 93 2.46 21.85 -28.64
CA THR A 93 2.05 21.39 -29.98
C THR A 93 2.83 20.19 -30.47
N GLU A 94 3.99 19.91 -29.86
CA GLU A 94 4.85 18.80 -30.23
C GLU A 94 4.41 17.48 -29.59
N ARG A 95 5.03 16.38 -30.02
CA ARG A 95 4.77 15.04 -29.47
C ARG A 95 5.27 14.92 -28.03
N ASN A 96 4.63 14.03 -27.27
CA ASN A 96 5.02 13.76 -25.88
C ASN A 96 6.47 13.23 -25.79
N ILE A 97 7.36 14.04 -25.23
CA ILE A 97 8.80 13.75 -25.14
C ILE A 97 9.17 12.59 -24.20
N PHE A 98 8.25 12.19 -23.32
CA PHE A 98 8.41 11.07 -22.38
C PHE A 98 7.94 9.74 -22.97
N HIS A 99 7.28 9.76 -24.14
CA HIS A 99 6.91 8.53 -24.84
C HIS A 99 8.15 7.71 -25.20
N GLY A 100 8.11 6.41 -24.91
CA GLY A 100 9.22 5.48 -25.13
C GLY A 100 10.47 5.78 -24.30
N LYS A 101 10.34 6.48 -23.16
CA LYS A 101 11.47 6.73 -22.23
C LYS A 101 11.49 5.76 -21.04
N SER A 102 10.54 4.85 -20.94
CA SER A 102 10.57 3.80 -19.92
C SER A 102 11.81 2.93 -20.09
N ILE A 103 12.38 2.52 -18.96
CA ILE A 103 13.58 1.70 -18.89
C ILE A 103 13.20 0.22 -18.81
N PRO A 104 14.04 -0.69 -19.32
CA PRO A 104 13.82 -2.12 -19.15
C PRO A 104 13.68 -2.48 -17.67
N SER A 105 12.73 -3.37 -17.36
CA SER A 105 12.66 -3.94 -16.02
C SER A 105 13.52 -5.18 -15.97
N ASN A 106 14.53 -5.19 -15.09
CA ASN A 106 15.36 -6.37 -14.83
C ASN A 106 14.58 -7.52 -14.15
N LYS A 107 13.31 -7.31 -13.82
CA LYS A 107 12.42 -8.31 -13.24
C LYS A 107 11.41 -8.73 -14.31
N GLY A 108 11.43 -10.01 -14.68
CA GLY A 108 10.48 -10.58 -15.63
C GLY A 108 9.02 -10.29 -15.23
N LYS A 109 8.12 -10.17 -16.21
CA LYS A 109 6.69 -9.83 -16.02
C LYS A 109 5.97 -10.73 -14.99
N ASN A 110 6.50 -11.93 -14.72
CA ASN A 110 5.96 -12.93 -13.80
C ASN A 110 6.72 -13.08 -12.47
N THR A 111 7.51 -12.09 -12.06
CA THR A 111 8.14 -12.16 -10.73
C THR A 111 7.07 -12.15 -9.64
N ILE A 112 6.97 -13.24 -8.88
CA ILE A 112 6.08 -13.35 -7.72
C ILE A 112 6.51 -12.29 -6.71
N THR A 113 5.68 -11.25 -6.57
CA THR A 113 6.00 -10.10 -5.70
C THR A 113 5.68 -10.36 -4.23
N ARG A 114 4.86 -11.39 -3.95
CA ARG A 114 4.46 -11.85 -2.61
C ARG A 114 4.27 -13.35 -2.64
N GLN A 115 4.95 -14.05 -1.75
CA GLN A 115 4.78 -15.49 -1.56
C GLN A 115 3.74 -15.73 -0.45
N PRO A 116 2.93 -16.80 -0.55
CA PRO A 116 2.14 -17.28 0.59
C PRO A 116 3.06 -17.66 1.75
N PHE A 117 2.52 -17.67 2.96
CA PHE A 117 3.26 -18.14 4.12
C PHE A 117 3.24 -19.67 4.12
N SER A 118 4.40 -20.31 4.30
CA SER A 118 4.43 -21.75 4.53
C SER A 118 3.70 -22.11 5.83
N SER A 119 3.24 -23.35 5.96
CA SER A 119 2.58 -23.83 7.19
C SER A 119 3.46 -23.65 8.43
N LYS A 120 4.79 -23.76 8.30
CA LYS A 120 5.74 -23.48 9.41
C LYS A 120 5.69 -22.01 9.84
N GLN A 121 5.66 -21.09 8.87
CA GLN A 121 5.56 -19.66 9.15
C GLN A 121 4.20 -19.29 9.73
N LEU A 122 3.10 -19.87 9.24
CA LEU A 122 1.77 -19.66 9.82
C LEU A 122 1.71 -20.13 11.28
N LYS A 123 2.29 -21.29 11.60
CA LYS A 123 2.40 -21.77 12.99
C LYS A 123 3.22 -20.83 13.89
N LEU A 124 4.22 -20.16 13.32
CA LEU A 124 5.02 -19.17 14.05
C LEU A 124 4.23 -17.87 14.27
N ILE A 125 3.59 -17.35 13.22
CA ILE A 125 2.76 -16.13 13.26
C ILE A 125 1.59 -16.28 14.23
N PHE A 126 0.93 -17.43 14.23
CA PHE A 126 -0.24 -17.69 15.08
C PHE A 126 0.10 -18.57 16.28
N ASN A 127 1.36 -18.60 16.70
CA ASN A 127 1.74 -19.27 17.95
C ASN A 127 1.00 -18.61 19.11
N LYS A 128 0.17 -19.38 19.83
CA LYS A 128 -0.75 -18.87 20.88
C LYS A 128 -0.08 -17.90 21.84
N LYS A 129 1.07 -18.26 22.43
CA LYS A 129 1.74 -17.44 23.43
C LYS A 129 2.20 -16.11 22.84
N VAL A 130 2.92 -16.18 21.72
CA VAL A 130 3.52 -15.00 21.08
C VAL A 130 2.45 -14.09 20.50
N TYR A 131 1.45 -14.66 19.81
CA TYR A 131 0.39 -13.91 19.16
C TYR A 131 -0.48 -13.17 20.18
N LEU A 132 -0.94 -13.85 21.25
CA LEU A 132 -1.74 -13.22 22.30
C LEU A 132 -0.94 -12.14 23.05
N GLN A 133 0.35 -12.39 23.33
CA GLN A 133 1.21 -11.43 24.01
C GLN A 133 1.35 -10.12 23.21
N ARG A 134 1.50 -10.21 21.88
CA ARG A 134 1.64 -9.03 21.01
C ARG A 134 0.31 -8.38 20.63
N THR A 135 -0.80 -9.06 20.84
CA THR A 135 -2.15 -8.57 20.51
C THR A 135 -2.94 -8.26 21.79
N LEU A 136 -3.70 -9.21 22.32
CA LEU A 136 -4.64 -9.00 23.43
C LEU A 136 -3.99 -8.61 24.77
N SER A 137 -2.75 -9.02 25.02
CA SER A 137 -1.98 -8.61 26.21
C SER A 137 -1.23 -7.27 26.03
N SER A 138 -1.32 -6.66 24.84
CA SER A 138 -0.74 -5.34 24.60
C SER A 138 -1.51 -4.26 25.35
N THR A 139 -0.80 -3.22 25.79
CA THR A 139 -1.39 -1.98 26.34
C THR A 139 -1.95 -1.06 25.25
N SER A 140 -1.79 -1.42 23.97
CA SER A 140 -2.31 -0.62 22.86
C SER A 140 -3.84 -0.58 22.87
N PRO A 141 -4.46 0.59 22.62
CA PRO A 141 -5.91 0.66 22.41
C PRO A 141 -6.37 -0.14 21.19
N CYS A 142 -5.47 -0.44 20.23
CA CYS A 142 -5.79 -1.21 19.04
C CYS A 142 -5.59 -2.73 19.20
N LYS A 143 -5.46 -3.25 20.44
CA LYS A 143 -5.17 -4.67 20.69
C LYS A 143 -6.15 -5.66 20.02
N PHE A 144 -7.44 -5.33 19.99
CA PHE A 144 -8.45 -6.16 19.32
C PHE A 144 -8.32 -6.10 17.80
N VAL A 145 -8.00 -4.93 17.24
CA VAL A 145 -7.64 -4.80 15.82
C VAL A 145 -6.49 -5.73 15.49
N PHE A 146 -5.43 -5.72 16.30
CA PHE A 146 -4.22 -6.51 16.06
C PHE A 146 -4.47 -8.02 16.15
N TYR A 147 -5.35 -8.44 17.06
CA TYR A 147 -5.79 -9.82 17.20
C TYR A 147 -6.62 -10.29 15.99
N TRP A 148 -7.62 -9.51 15.58
CA TRP A 148 -8.55 -9.95 14.54
C TRP A 148 -7.98 -9.80 13.13
N ILE A 149 -7.19 -8.76 12.86
CA ILE A 149 -6.78 -8.44 11.49
C ILE A 149 -6.00 -9.57 10.82
N GLY A 150 -5.09 -10.22 11.55
CA GLY A 150 -4.29 -11.34 11.04
C GLY A 150 -5.15 -12.57 10.76
N ILE A 151 -6.03 -12.92 11.70
CA ILE A 151 -6.93 -14.08 11.60
C ILE A 151 -7.92 -13.89 10.44
N LEU A 152 -8.56 -12.72 10.35
CA LEU A 152 -9.44 -12.35 9.24
C LEU A 152 -8.68 -12.36 7.90
N GLY A 153 -7.47 -11.82 7.88
CA GLY A 153 -6.62 -11.80 6.68
C GLY A 153 -6.28 -13.19 6.17
N LEU A 154 -6.05 -14.16 7.07
CA LEU A 154 -5.77 -15.55 6.74
C LEU A 154 -7.01 -16.26 6.18
N HIS A 155 -8.18 -16.08 6.81
CA HIS A 155 -9.37 -16.86 6.48
C HIS A 155 -10.28 -16.23 5.42
N GLN A 156 -10.16 -14.93 5.14
CA GLN A 156 -11.07 -14.22 4.22
C GLN A 156 -10.43 -13.71 2.94
N GLY A 157 -9.11 -13.75 2.81
CA GLY A 157 -8.45 -13.30 1.58
C GLY A 157 -8.71 -11.84 1.22
N THR A 158 -9.03 -11.00 2.20
CA THR A 158 -9.39 -9.59 1.99
C THR A 158 -8.15 -8.69 1.94
N ARG A 159 -8.30 -7.48 1.40
CA ARG A 159 -7.26 -6.44 1.55
C ARG A 159 -7.33 -5.87 2.96
N LEU A 160 -6.20 -5.44 3.50
CA LEU A 160 -6.12 -4.78 4.81
C LEU A 160 -7.16 -3.65 4.97
N GLN A 161 -7.26 -2.74 3.99
CA GLN A 161 -8.24 -1.65 4.04
C GLN A 161 -9.69 -2.15 4.02
N GLU A 162 -9.99 -3.24 3.30
CA GLU A 162 -11.34 -3.81 3.26
C GLU A 162 -11.78 -4.27 4.65
N LEU A 163 -10.87 -4.88 5.44
CA LEU A 163 -11.13 -5.26 6.82
C LEU A 163 -11.20 -4.05 7.77
N CYS A 164 -10.24 -3.13 7.67
CA CYS A 164 -10.12 -1.99 8.59
C CYS A 164 -11.29 -0.98 8.51
N GLN A 165 -12.07 -1.03 7.43
CA GLN A 165 -13.20 -0.14 7.18
C GLN A 165 -14.58 -0.81 7.38
N LEU A 166 -14.63 -2.04 7.90
CA LEU A 166 -15.90 -2.73 8.14
C LEU A 166 -16.73 -2.01 9.21
N HIS A 167 -17.98 -1.76 8.86
CA HIS A 167 -19.05 -1.41 9.78
C HIS A 167 -19.69 -2.69 10.32
N LEU A 168 -20.32 -2.64 11.49
CA LEU A 168 -21.01 -3.82 12.04
C LEU A 168 -22.11 -4.32 11.09
N LYS A 169 -22.84 -3.39 10.46
CA LYS A 169 -23.88 -3.68 9.46
C LYS A 169 -23.39 -4.37 8.19
N ASP A 170 -22.07 -4.37 7.93
CA ASP A 170 -21.50 -5.11 6.80
C ASP A 170 -21.46 -6.62 7.07
N ILE A 171 -21.78 -7.05 8.29
CA ILE A 171 -21.72 -8.45 8.71
C ILE A 171 -23.14 -8.85 9.13
N TYR A 172 -23.77 -9.71 8.33
CA TYR A 172 -25.17 -10.08 8.53
C TYR A 172 -25.43 -11.53 8.09
N PRO A 173 -26.51 -12.16 8.58
CA PRO A 173 -26.94 -13.45 8.06
C PRO A 173 -27.57 -13.30 6.67
N LEU A 174 -27.12 -14.11 5.71
CA LEU A 174 -27.70 -14.26 4.39
C LEU A 174 -27.93 -15.76 4.14
N ASN A 175 -29.18 -16.17 3.91
CA ASN A 175 -29.53 -17.58 3.65
C ASN A 175 -28.96 -18.55 4.71
N LYS A 176 -29.10 -18.20 6.00
CA LYS A 176 -28.64 -18.98 7.18
C LYS A 176 -27.12 -19.06 7.37
N ILE A 177 -26.31 -18.41 6.54
CA ILE A 177 -24.86 -18.25 6.77
C ILE A 177 -24.55 -16.80 7.09
N TRP A 178 -23.57 -16.57 7.96
CA TRP A 178 -23.03 -15.22 8.14
C TRP A 178 -22.17 -14.83 6.95
N VAL A 179 -22.26 -13.58 6.52
CA VAL A 179 -21.46 -13.03 5.42
C VAL A 179 -20.78 -11.74 5.82
N ILE A 180 -19.76 -11.34 5.04
CA ILE A 180 -19.14 -10.02 5.08
C ILE A 180 -19.40 -9.35 3.72
N ASP A 181 -20.02 -8.18 3.76
CA ASP A 181 -20.28 -7.32 2.61
C ASP A 181 -19.14 -6.32 2.41
N ILE A 182 -18.34 -6.55 1.37
CA ILE A 182 -17.28 -5.63 0.95
C ILE A 182 -17.88 -4.61 -0.01
N ASN A 183 -18.13 -3.40 0.49
CA ASN A 183 -18.72 -2.28 -0.26
C ASN A 183 -18.00 -0.94 0.02
N ASP A 184 -18.46 0.12 -0.64
CA ASP A 184 -18.12 1.53 -0.40
C ASP A 184 -19.38 2.41 -0.19
N ASN A 185 -20.41 1.85 0.45
CA ASN A 185 -21.71 2.50 0.65
C ASN A 185 -21.71 3.65 1.68
N SER A 186 -20.59 3.91 2.35
CA SER A 186 -20.43 5.01 3.31
C SER A 186 -19.27 5.93 2.92
N THR A 187 -19.34 7.18 3.35
CA THR A 187 -18.38 8.24 2.98
C THR A 187 -16.95 7.97 3.47
N ASP A 188 -16.79 7.14 4.49
CA ASP A 188 -15.50 6.74 5.06
C ASP A 188 -14.91 5.47 4.42
N LYS A 189 -15.66 4.79 3.55
CA LYS A 189 -15.23 3.56 2.88
C LYS A 189 -14.70 3.86 1.49
N LYS A 190 -13.69 3.08 1.10
CA LYS A 190 -13.11 3.19 -0.24
C LYS A 190 -12.64 1.84 -0.74
N LEU A 191 -13.13 1.46 -1.91
CA LEU A 191 -12.62 0.30 -2.63
C LEU A 191 -11.53 0.68 -3.62
N LYS A 192 -10.68 -0.29 -3.95
CA LYS A 192 -9.56 -0.08 -4.88
C LYS A 192 -10.05 0.12 -6.32
N THR A 193 -11.09 -0.61 -6.69
CA THR A 193 -11.73 -0.58 -8.02
C THR A 193 -13.23 -0.78 -7.85
N PRO A 194 -14.07 -0.30 -8.78
CA PRO A 194 -15.52 -0.54 -8.76
C PRO A 194 -15.86 -2.03 -8.64
N ASN A 195 -15.16 -2.90 -9.39
CA ASN A 195 -15.38 -4.35 -9.34
C ASN A 195 -14.86 -5.05 -8.06
N SER A 196 -14.50 -4.31 -7.02
CA SER A 196 -14.09 -4.91 -5.74
C SER A 196 -15.28 -5.21 -4.82
N THR A 197 -16.47 -4.72 -5.14
CA THR A 197 -17.71 -4.97 -4.38
C THR A 197 -18.08 -6.46 -4.41
N ARG A 198 -18.29 -7.08 -3.26
CA ARG A 198 -18.63 -8.51 -3.16
C ARG A 198 -19.15 -8.88 -1.78
N ILE A 199 -19.96 -9.93 -1.73
CA ILE A 199 -20.36 -10.59 -0.49
C ILE A 199 -19.53 -11.88 -0.36
N ILE A 200 -18.92 -12.12 0.80
CA ILE A 200 -18.14 -13.33 1.09
C ILE A 200 -18.66 -14.04 2.34
N PRO A 201 -18.72 -15.37 2.39
CA PRO A 201 -19.08 -16.09 3.61
C PRO A 201 -18.15 -15.79 4.79
N LEU A 202 -18.70 -15.75 6.01
CA LEU A 202 -17.90 -15.70 7.23
C LEU A 202 -17.34 -17.10 7.51
N HIS A 203 -16.02 -17.25 7.46
CA HIS A 203 -15.36 -18.55 7.67
C HIS A 203 -15.67 -19.12 9.07
N GLN A 204 -15.96 -20.43 9.16
CA GLN A 204 -16.37 -21.08 10.42
C GLN A 204 -15.40 -20.85 11.58
N THR A 205 -14.08 -20.96 11.33
CA THR A 205 -13.05 -20.64 12.35
C THR A 205 -13.20 -19.26 13.00
N LEU A 206 -13.70 -18.26 12.29
CA LEU A 206 -13.94 -16.92 12.88
C LEU A 206 -15.12 -16.96 13.85
N ILE A 207 -16.16 -17.71 13.50
CA ILE A 207 -17.33 -17.95 14.35
C ILE A 207 -16.88 -18.72 15.61
N ASP A 208 -16.12 -19.80 15.45
CA ASP A 208 -15.62 -20.62 16.56
C ASP A 208 -14.70 -19.85 17.51
N LEU A 209 -13.99 -18.84 16.99
CA LEU A 209 -13.14 -17.94 17.79
C LEU A 209 -13.92 -16.81 18.49
N GLY A 210 -15.25 -16.76 18.35
CA GLY A 210 -16.11 -15.77 18.99
C GLY A 210 -16.14 -14.42 18.28
N PHE A 211 -15.92 -14.37 16.95
CA PHE A 211 -15.97 -13.09 16.23
C PHE A 211 -17.36 -12.46 16.30
N LEU A 212 -18.44 -13.24 16.19
CA LEU A 212 -19.81 -12.72 16.29
C LEU A 212 -20.12 -12.18 17.70
N ASP A 213 -19.62 -12.83 18.74
CA ASP A 213 -19.75 -12.35 20.12
C ASP A 213 -19.03 -11.01 20.31
N TYR A 214 -17.83 -10.88 19.72
CA TYR A 214 -17.11 -9.61 19.68
C TYR A 214 -17.93 -8.51 19.00
N LEU A 215 -18.57 -8.78 17.86
CA LEU A 215 -19.43 -7.79 17.18
C LEU A 215 -20.64 -7.39 18.04
N ASN A 216 -21.28 -8.35 18.70
CA ASN A 216 -22.41 -8.09 19.59
C ASN A 216 -22.00 -7.20 20.77
N ILE A 217 -20.83 -7.45 21.39
CA ILE A 217 -20.29 -6.58 22.44
C ILE A 217 -20.06 -5.16 21.92
N LEU A 218 -19.56 -5.00 20.69
CA LEU A 218 -19.37 -3.68 20.09
C LEU A 218 -20.69 -2.96 19.87
N GLU A 219 -21.70 -3.65 19.36
CA GLU A 219 -23.05 -3.12 19.14
C GLU A 219 -23.70 -2.65 20.45
N GLN A 220 -23.64 -3.49 21.50
CA GLN A 220 -24.15 -3.16 22.84
C GLN A 220 -23.44 -1.94 23.45
N ASN A 221 -22.17 -1.71 23.10
CA ASN A 221 -21.40 -0.55 23.51
C ASN A 221 -21.56 0.66 22.55
N GLY A 222 -22.56 0.63 21.67
CA GLY A 222 -22.90 1.72 20.74
C GLY A 222 -21.82 2.00 19.71
N LYS A 223 -21.03 1.00 19.31
CA LYS A 223 -20.03 1.16 18.25
C LYS A 223 -20.63 0.84 16.89
N GLU A 224 -20.31 1.64 15.88
CA GLU A 224 -20.79 1.41 14.50
C GLU A 224 -19.81 0.60 13.65
N ARG A 225 -18.53 0.58 14.03
CA ARG A 225 -17.43 -0.04 13.28
C ARG A 225 -16.84 -1.23 14.02
N VAL A 226 -16.48 -2.27 13.25
CA VAL A 226 -15.76 -3.46 13.77
C VAL A 226 -14.45 -3.05 14.43
N PHE A 227 -13.71 -2.13 13.81
CA PHE A 227 -12.45 -1.60 14.33
C PHE A 227 -12.59 -0.11 14.62
N HIS A 228 -13.41 0.21 15.62
CA HIS A 228 -13.75 1.59 15.98
C HIS A 228 -12.54 2.39 16.53
N GLU A 229 -11.47 1.74 16.96
CA GLU A 229 -10.25 2.35 17.49
C GLU A 229 -9.34 2.91 16.40
N LEU A 230 -9.63 2.61 15.13
CA LEU A 230 -8.84 3.10 13.99
C LEU A 230 -9.30 4.49 13.55
N THR A 231 -8.35 5.41 13.42
CA THR A 231 -8.60 6.75 12.90
C THR A 231 -8.52 6.78 11.38
N LEU A 232 -9.47 7.47 10.73
CA LEU A 232 -9.44 7.69 9.29
C LEU A 232 -8.28 8.62 8.95
N GLY A 233 -7.33 8.15 8.15
CA GLY A 233 -6.25 8.95 7.64
C GLY A 233 -6.28 9.08 6.12
N ARG A 234 -5.27 9.77 5.58
CA ARG A 234 -5.04 9.93 4.14
C ARG A 234 -5.06 8.61 3.34
N ASP A 235 -4.56 7.54 3.96
CA ASP A 235 -4.46 6.20 3.37
C ASP A 235 -5.55 5.24 3.86
N GLY A 236 -6.64 5.77 4.44
CA GLY A 236 -7.69 4.99 5.07
C GLY A 236 -7.36 4.64 6.52
N TYR A 237 -7.86 3.50 6.98
CA TYR A 237 -7.75 3.03 8.37
C TYR A 237 -6.52 2.13 8.60
N THR A 238 -5.68 1.93 7.58
CA THR A 238 -4.63 0.89 7.63
C THR A 238 -3.36 1.29 8.39
N LYS A 239 -3.18 2.54 8.82
CA LYS A 239 -1.89 3.05 9.33
C LYS A 239 -1.36 2.21 10.50
N ASN A 240 -2.17 2.06 11.55
CA ASN A 240 -1.80 1.30 12.75
C ASN A 240 -1.67 -0.21 12.49
N PRO A 241 -2.67 -0.90 11.90
CA PRO A 241 -2.56 -2.34 11.70
C PRO A 241 -1.47 -2.72 10.68
N SER A 242 -1.24 -1.90 9.66
CA SER A 242 -0.11 -2.12 8.74
C SER A 242 1.23 -1.96 9.46
N ARG A 243 1.38 -0.98 10.35
CA ARG A 243 2.62 -0.81 11.12
C ARG A 243 2.82 -2.02 12.04
N PHE A 244 1.83 -2.30 12.87
CA PHE A 244 1.82 -3.43 13.80
C PHE A 244 2.23 -4.73 13.11
N PHE A 245 1.54 -5.12 12.02
CA PHE A 245 1.79 -6.42 11.39
C PHE A 245 3.19 -6.48 10.75
N ASN A 246 3.70 -5.37 10.20
CA ASN A 246 5.07 -5.34 9.69
C ASN A 246 6.10 -5.44 10.81
N ASP A 247 5.88 -4.79 11.95
CA ASP A 247 6.78 -4.85 13.10
C ASP A 247 6.76 -6.25 13.72
N TYR A 248 5.57 -6.85 13.87
CA TYR A 248 5.40 -8.21 14.33
C TYR A 248 6.11 -9.24 13.43
N LEU A 249 5.99 -9.12 12.11
CA LEU A 249 6.72 -10.00 11.19
C LEU A 249 8.24 -9.83 11.26
N ARG A 250 8.75 -8.64 11.60
CA ARG A 250 10.20 -8.44 11.82
C ARG A 250 10.67 -9.09 13.12
N GLU A 251 9.88 -9.00 14.18
CA GLU A 251 10.17 -9.67 15.46
C GLU A 251 10.23 -11.20 15.32
N LEU A 252 9.48 -11.76 14.37
CA LEU A 252 9.49 -13.18 14.03
C LEU A 252 10.56 -13.56 12.99
N ASP A 253 11.40 -12.62 12.57
CA ASP A 253 12.41 -12.79 11.50
C ASP A 253 11.81 -13.24 10.14
N LEU A 254 10.53 -12.91 9.91
CA LEU A 254 9.83 -13.21 8.67
C LEU A 254 9.87 -12.06 7.67
N LYS A 255 10.31 -10.87 8.08
CA LYS A 255 10.41 -9.69 7.22
C LYS A 255 11.81 -9.12 7.29
N THR A 256 12.57 -9.33 6.22
CA THR A 256 13.94 -8.82 6.05
C THR A 256 14.03 -7.96 4.79
N ASP A 257 15.19 -7.38 4.53
CA ASP A 257 15.42 -6.63 3.28
C ASP A 257 15.33 -7.51 2.03
N SER A 258 15.61 -8.82 2.17
CA SER A 258 15.50 -9.83 1.11
C SER A 258 14.12 -10.50 1.04
N ALA A 259 13.44 -10.71 2.18
CA ALA A 259 12.14 -11.37 2.26
C ALA A 259 11.00 -10.37 2.48
N LYS A 260 10.19 -10.15 1.43
CA LYS A 260 9.11 -9.13 1.42
C LYS A 260 7.77 -9.65 1.92
N TYR A 261 7.74 -10.39 3.02
CA TYR A 261 6.46 -10.77 3.63
C TYR A 261 5.76 -9.54 4.21
N ASP A 262 4.47 -9.39 3.92
CA ASP A 262 3.61 -8.36 4.47
C ASP A 262 2.23 -8.95 4.76
N PHE A 263 1.30 -8.15 5.28
CA PHE A 263 -0.07 -8.58 5.56
C PHE A 263 -0.72 -9.29 4.37
N HIS A 264 -0.47 -8.82 3.14
CA HIS A 264 -1.12 -9.37 1.96
C HIS A 264 -0.58 -10.75 1.57
N CYS A 265 0.50 -11.23 2.16
CA CYS A 265 0.91 -12.62 2.05
C CYS A 265 -0.10 -13.58 2.68
N LEU A 266 -0.87 -13.16 3.70
CA LEU A 266 -1.94 -13.98 4.31
C LEU A 266 -3.03 -14.32 3.29
N ARG A 267 -3.43 -13.33 2.48
CA ARG A 267 -4.44 -13.47 1.42
C ARG A 267 -4.06 -14.48 0.33
N HIS A 268 -2.80 -14.86 0.23
CA HIS A 268 -2.37 -15.88 -0.74
C HIS A 268 -2.48 -17.32 -0.19
N ASN A 269 -2.98 -17.50 1.04
CA ASN A 269 -3.15 -18.83 1.68
C ASN A 269 -4.61 -19.29 1.78
N CYS A 270 -5.58 -18.42 1.47
CA CYS A 270 -7.01 -18.72 1.53
C CYS A 270 -7.52 -19.36 0.23
#